data_AF-A0A429QTY9-F1
#
_entry.id   AF-A0A429QTY9-F1
#
_cell.length_a   1.000
_cell.length_b   1.000
_cell.length_c   1.000
_cell.angle_alpha   90.00
_cell.angle_beta   90.00
_cell.angle_gamma   90.00
#
_symmetry.space_group_name_H-M   'P 1'
#
loop_
_entity.id
_entity.type
_entity.pdbx_description
1 polymer ?
#
loop_
_entity_poly.entity_id
_entity_poly.type
_entity_poly.pdbx_seq_one_letter_code
_entity_poly.pdbx_strand_id
1 'polypeptide(L)'
;MIGGGDRNRLETFSAAWSARDGEATHHVVLGEGAEPGPGTLESLRLAAETFPEAAVSLYAGWDEPNGSAVRLAALSRHSWAEGIQLHSFPATAVMLPMRQAEEFARFLERFKELEPSCDAALFDFLQLAGVDVYTMLPSPVDADGKAAWSAPDAHRLPGTQSTLRGFRVCPHFQRGVAYCLIRYGGGGAGGDDHTWRHFHWTRLAPEFGLDPAQLRHDFDTTIAKSAWVEERPVGEREFLFGFWITTLLLAVVARTTADPGSAPVAAIPDRLVETLALGGLVGSALPEGTFTGLEPELKSIALDGYTAGTVQGVGV
;
A
#
# COMPACT_ATOMS: atom_id res chain seq x y z
N MET A 1 14.66 -7.13 25.14
CA MET A 1 13.56 -6.69 26.02
C MET A 1 12.30 -7.33 25.50
N ILE A 2 11.68 -8.22 26.27
CA ILE A 2 10.36 -8.79 25.99
C ILE A 2 9.48 -8.40 27.17
N GLY A 3 8.28 -7.87 26.91
CA GLY A 3 7.21 -7.71 27.90
C GLY A 3 6.91 -6.26 28.28
N GLY A 4 5.81 -5.73 27.75
CA GLY A 4 5.13 -4.55 28.31
C GLY A 4 4.31 -3.70 27.33
N GLY A 5 4.68 -3.63 26.05
CA GLY A 5 4.04 -2.73 25.08
C GLY A 5 2.74 -3.26 24.47
N ASP A 6 2.74 -4.50 23.98
CA ASP A 6 1.65 -4.99 23.14
C ASP A 6 0.36 -5.30 23.91
N ARG A 7 0.46 -5.80 25.15
CA ARG A 7 -0.74 -6.13 25.94
C ARG A 7 -1.58 -4.90 26.31
N ASN A 8 -0.93 -3.83 26.78
CA ASN A 8 -1.63 -2.58 27.11
C ASN A 8 -2.24 -1.92 25.86
N ARG A 9 -1.54 -2.03 24.71
CA ARG A 9 -2.07 -1.60 23.41
C ARG A 9 -3.30 -2.39 23.00
N LEU A 10 -3.28 -3.72 23.12
CA LEU A 10 -4.42 -4.57 22.79
C LEU A 10 -5.62 -4.33 23.73
N GLU A 11 -5.37 -4.11 25.03
CA GLU A 11 -6.41 -3.76 26.00
C GLU A 11 -7.07 -2.41 25.65
N THR A 12 -6.26 -1.39 25.33
CA THR A 12 -6.75 -0.08 24.88
C THR A 12 -7.53 -0.18 23.57
N PHE A 13 -7.02 -0.97 22.62
CA PHE A 13 -7.66 -1.21 21.33
C PHE A 13 -9.00 -1.94 21.50
N SER A 14 -9.06 -2.98 22.34
CA SER A 14 -10.31 -3.67 22.68
C SER A 14 -11.33 -2.73 23.32
N ALA A 15 -10.89 -1.85 24.24
CA ALA A 15 -11.75 -0.84 24.83
C ALA A 15 -12.29 0.16 23.79
N ALA A 16 -11.46 0.60 22.85
CA ALA A 16 -11.87 1.52 21.78
C ALA A 16 -12.92 0.90 20.85
N TRP A 17 -12.76 -0.37 20.46
CA TRP A 17 -13.75 -1.09 19.65
C TRP A 17 -15.01 -1.48 20.43
N SER A 18 -14.92 -1.58 21.76
CA SER A 18 -16.07 -1.85 22.63
C SER A 18 -16.86 -0.60 22.99
N ALA A 19 -16.35 0.60 22.70
CA ALA A 19 -17.06 1.85 22.91
C ALA A 19 -18.27 1.93 21.98
N ARG A 20 -19.44 2.33 22.51
CA ARG A 20 -20.70 2.32 21.76
C ARG A 20 -21.35 3.69 21.73
N ASP A 21 -21.82 4.04 20.54
CA ASP A 21 -22.89 5.00 20.33
C ASP A 21 -24.02 4.29 19.59
N GLY A 22 -25.20 4.22 20.20
CA GLY A 22 -26.32 3.41 19.71
C GLY A 22 -26.98 3.94 18.42
N GLU A 23 -26.64 5.16 18.00
CA GLU A 23 -27.20 5.78 16.79
C GLU A 23 -26.22 5.81 15.61
N ALA A 24 -24.95 5.48 15.83
CA ALA A 24 -23.92 5.53 14.79
C ALA A 24 -24.02 4.35 13.81
N THR A 25 -23.96 4.63 12.51
CA THR A 25 -23.95 3.58 11.46
C THR A 25 -22.58 2.94 11.27
N HIS A 26 -21.52 3.67 11.59
CA HIS A 26 -20.13 3.24 11.45
C HIS A 26 -19.35 3.62 12.71
N HIS A 27 -18.33 2.83 13.03
CA HIS A 27 -17.40 3.06 14.13
C HIS A 27 -16.00 3.29 13.56
N VAL A 28 -15.33 4.34 14.03
CA VAL A 28 -13.97 4.69 13.60
C VAL A 28 -13.06 4.61 14.80
N VAL A 29 -11.94 3.90 14.65
CA VAL A 29 -10.87 3.86 15.64
C VAL A 29 -9.60 4.43 15.03
N LEU A 30 -9.00 5.38 15.75
CA LEU A 30 -7.70 5.97 15.44
C LEU A 30 -6.70 5.43 16.46
N GLY A 31 -5.63 4.82 15.96
CA GLY A 31 -4.53 4.29 16.74
C GLY A 31 -3.60 5.37 17.28
N GLU A 32 -2.63 4.93 18.07
CA GLU A 32 -1.56 5.80 18.57
C GLU A 32 -0.76 6.40 17.41
N GLY A 33 -0.52 7.71 17.43
CA GLY A 33 0.21 8.43 16.38
C GLY A 33 -0.61 8.76 15.14
N ALA A 34 -1.90 8.40 15.08
CA ALA A 34 -2.78 8.80 13.99
C ALA A 34 -3.03 10.32 14.02
N GLU A 35 -2.77 10.98 12.89
CA GLU A 35 -2.87 12.43 12.71
C GLU A 35 -3.92 12.75 11.63
N PRO A 36 -5.20 12.97 12.02
CA PRO A 36 -6.24 13.38 11.08
C PRO A 36 -5.93 14.74 10.44
N GLY A 37 -5.92 14.77 9.11
CA GLY A 37 -5.76 16.01 8.35
C GLY A 37 -7.07 16.80 8.17
N PRO A 38 -6.99 18.01 7.59
CA PRO A 38 -8.17 18.75 7.13
C PRO A 38 -9.00 17.90 6.15
N GLY A 39 -10.32 17.90 6.35
CA GLY A 39 -11.23 17.13 5.49
C GLY A 39 -11.44 15.67 5.89
N THR A 40 -10.93 15.23 7.05
CA THR A 40 -11.06 13.83 7.50
C THR A 40 -12.52 13.43 7.74
N LEU A 41 -13.35 14.31 8.32
CA LEU A 41 -14.76 14.00 8.58
C LEU A 41 -15.55 13.82 7.28
N GLU A 42 -15.29 14.66 6.28
CA GLU A 42 -15.87 14.56 4.95
C GLU A 42 -15.41 13.28 4.24
N SER A 43 -14.15 12.89 4.45
CA SER A 43 -13.59 11.64 3.92
C SER A 43 -14.23 10.41 4.56
N LEU A 44 -14.46 10.43 5.87
CA LEU A 44 -15.21 9.39 6.60
C LEU A 44 -16.64 9.26 6.10
N ARG A 45 -17.33 10.38 5.92
CA ARG A 45 -18.69 10.39 5.38
C ARG A 45 -18.72 9.79 3.97
N LEU A 46 -17.79 10.21 3.11
CA LEU A 46 -17.67 9.67 1.76
C LEU A 46 -17.40 8.17 1.78
N ALA A 47 -16.51 7.70 2.66
CA ALA A 47 -16.22 6.28 2.83
C ALA A 47 -17.47 5.48 3.24
N ALA A 48 -18.24 5.98 4.20
CA ALA A 48 -19.45 5.33 4.70
C ALA A 48 -20.57 5.28 3.65
N GLU A 49 -20.68 6.33 2.83
CA GLU A 49 -21.62 6.38 1.70
C GLU A 49 -21.20 5.45 0.56
N THR A 50 -19.90 5.33 0.30
CA THR A 50 -19.35 4.52 -0.81
C THR A 50 -19.33 3.02 -0.48
N PHE A 51 -18.96 2.68 0.76
CA PHE A 51 -18.78 1.30 1.21
C PHE A 51 -19.52 1.02 2.53
N PRO A 52 -20.86 1.00 2.52
CA PRO A 52 -21.66 0.89 3.75
C PRO A 52 -21.50 -0.45 4.49
N GLU A 53 -20.94 -1.48 3.85
CA GLU A 53 -20.78 -2.82 4.41
C GLU A 53 -19.32 -3.30 4.50
N ALA A 54 -18.36 -2.46 4.09
CA ALA A 54 -16.95 -2.84 4.01
C ALA A 54 -16.13 -2.19 5.13
N ALA A 55 -14.98 -2.80 5.43
CA ALA A 55 -13.97 -2.16 6.25
C ALA A 55 -13.19 -1.16 5.40
N VAL A 56 -13.02 0.06 5.91
CA VAL A 56 -12.27 1.11 5.22
C VAL A 56 -11.07 1.53 6.06
N SER A 57 -9.88 1.41 5.47
CA SER A 57 -8.66 1.98 6.01
C SER A 57 -8.47 3.41 5.49
N LEU A 58 -8.16 4.32 6.42
CA LEU A 58 -7.94 5.75 6.19
C LEU A 58 -6.44 6.10 6.14
N TYR A 59 -5.60 5.06 6.23
CA TYR A 59 -4.16 5.16 6.28
C TYR A 59 -3.55 3.99 5.51
N ALA A 60 -2.49 4.25 4.77
CA ALA A 60 -1.67 3.20 4.17
C ALA A 60 -0.20 3.50 4.43
N GLY A 61 0.51 2.61 5.12
CA GLY A 61 1.93 2.77 5.35
C GLY A 61 2.73 2.64 4.06
N TRP A 62 3.63 3.58 3.81
CA TRP A 62 4.66 3.55 2.77
C TRP A 62 5.40 2.21 2.60
N ASP A 63 5.64 1.46 3.69
CA ASP A 63 6.35 0.19 3.77
C ASP A 63 5.43 -1.05 3.80
N GLU A 64 4.12 -0.86 3.69
CA GLU A 64 3.11 -1.91 3.78
C GLU A 64 2.56 -2.34 2.40
N PRO A 65 1.97 -3.54 2.29
CA PRO A 65 1.25 -3.97 1.10
C PRO A 65 0.17 -2.97 0.63
N ASN A 66 -0.61 -2.40 1.55
CA ASN A 66 -1.65 -1.42 1.21
C ASN A 66 -1.07 -0.10 0.69
N GLY A 67 0.12 0.32 1.13
CA GLY A 67 0.82 1.46 0.52
C GLY A 67 1.20 1.20 -0.93
N SER A 68 1.44 -0.06 -1.29
CA SER A 68 1.71 -0.46 -2.68
C SER A 68 0.44 -0.44 -3.52
N ALA A 69 -0.68 -0.93 -2.98
CA ALA A 69 -2.00 -0.85 -3.61
C ALA A 69 -2.43 0.60 -3.85
N VAL A 70 -2.21 1.50 -2.88
CA VAL A 70 -2.48 2.94 -3.02
C VAL A 70 -1.64 3.56 -4.13
N ARG A 71 -0.35 3.24 -4.23
CA ARG A 71 0.49 3.73 -5.35
C ARG A 71 -0.04 3.26 -6.70
N LEU A 72 -0.42 1.99 -6.81
CA LEU A 72 -0.97 1.44 -8.05
C LEU A 72 -2.32 2.09 -8.41
N ALA A 73 -3.21 2.25 -7.43
CA ALA A 73 -4.51 2.91 -7.61
C ALA A 73 -4.34 4.38 -8.03
N ALA A 74 -3.42 5.11 -7.40
CA ALA A 74 -3.12 6.49 -7.75
C ALA A 74 -2.61 6.61 -9.20
N LEU A 75 -1.69 5.73 -9.60
CA LEU A 75 -1.16 5.69 -10.97
C LEU A 75 -2.19 5.22 -12.00
N SER A 76 -3.20 4.45 -11.57
CA SER A 76 -4.34 4.01 -12.37
C SER A 76 -5.54 4.97 -12.31
N ARG A 77 -5.40 6.13 -11.64
CA ARG A 77 -6.42 7.18 -11.48
C ARG A 77 -7.68 6.76 -10.70
N HIS A 78 -7.54 5.88 -9.74
CA HIS A 78 -8.60 5.54 -8.78
C HIS A 78 -8.45 6.32 -7.47
N SER A 79 -9.57 6.52 -6.77
CA SER A 79 -9.62 7.17 -5.45
C SER A 79 -9.74 6.16 -4.30
N TRP A 80 -9.84 4.87 -4.64
CA TRP A 80 -9.91 3.74 -3.72
C TRP A 80 -9.08 2.57 -4.24
N ALA A 81 -8.49 1.82 -3.33
CA ALA A 81 -7.84 0.54 -3.62
C ALA A 81 -8.50 -0.57 -2.81
N GLU A 82 -8.78 -1.72 -3.42
CA GLU A 82 -9.04 -2.95 -2.68
C GLU A 82 -7.82 -3.28 -1.82
N GLY A 83 -8.06 -3.58 -0.54
CA GLY A 83 -6.99 -3.87 0.42
C GLY A 83 -6.30 -5.20 0.13
N ILE A 84 -4.99 -5.22 0.32
CA ILE A 84 -4.17 -6.42 0.26
C ILE A 84 -4.11 -7.05 1.64
N GLN A 85 -4.84 -8.15 1.80
CA GLN A 85 -4.82 -8.98 3.01
C GLN A 85 -3.73 -10.06 2.88
N LEU A 86 -2.49 -9.67 3.18
CA LEU A 86 -1.35 -10.60 3.14
C LEU A 86 -1.06 -11.27 4.49
N HIS A 87 -0.70 -10.47 5.49
CA HIS A 87 -0.31 -10.95 6.82
C HIS A 87 -0.78 -10.03 7.96
N SER A 88 -1.36 -8.88 7.63
CA SER A 88 -1.85 -7.86 8.56
C SER A 88 -2.76 -6.88 7.81
N PHE A 89 -3.56 -6.14 8.55
CA PHE A 89 -4.36 -5.03 8.05
C PHE A 89 -4.14 -3.82 8.97
N PRO A 90 -3.80 -2.63 8.46
CA PRO A 90 -3.35 -1.52 9.28
C PRO A 90 -4.48 -1.03 10.20
N ALA A 91 -4.30 -1.21 11.50
CA ALA A 91 -5.23 -0.78 12.54
C ALA A 91 -5.05 0.70 12.94
N THR A 92 -4.12 1.42 12.29
CA THR A 92 -3.79 2.83 12.55
C THR A 92 -4.98 3.76 12.43
N ALA A 93 -5.82 3.58 11.40
CA ALA A 93 -7.03 4.38 11.21
C ALA A 93 -8.04 3.59 10.39
N VAL A 94 -9.05 3.04 11.05
CA VAL A 94 -10.00 2.11 10.42
C VAL A 94 -11.42 2.48 10.78
N MET A 95 -12.29 2.40 9.78
CA MET A 95 -13.73 2.46 9.91
C MET A 95 -14.34 1.09 9.62
N LEU A 96 -15.22 0.64 10.52
CA LEU A 96 -16.09 -0.52 10.29
C LEU A 96 -17.55 -0.07 10.34
N PRO A 97 -18.46 -0.71 9.57
CA PRO A 97 -19.87 -0.56 9.85
C PRO A 97 -20.18 -1.12 11.24
N MET A 98 -21.17 -0.54 11.93
CA MET A 98 -21.37 -0.77 13.37
C MET A 98 -21.58 -2.25 13.71
N ARG A 99 -22.30 -2.99 12.84
CA ARG A 99 -22.51 -4.44 13.03
C ARG A 99 -21.18 -5.21 13.07
N GLN A 100 -20.28 -4.91 12.14
CA GLN A 100 -18.96 -5.53 12.05
C GLN A 100 -18.07 -5.07 13.23
N ALA A 101 -18.18 -3.82 13.68
CA ALA A 101 -17.48 -3.34 14.87
C ALA A 101 -17.89 -4.11 16.15
N GLU A 102 -19.19 -4.37 16.33
CA GLU A 102 -19.70 -5.16 17.46
C GLU A 102 -19.28 -6.64 17.39
N GLU A 103 -19.22 -7.21 16.18
CA GLU A 103 -18.68 -8.55 15.95
C GLU A 103 -17.19 -8.60 16.27
N PHE A 104 -16.43 -7.58 15.87
CA PHE A 104 -15.00 -7.49 16.13
C PHE A 104 -14.69 -7.31 17.62
N ALA A 105 -15.43 -6.47 18.34
CA ALA A 105 -15.28 -6.35 19.80
C ALA A 105 -15.49 -7.69 20.52
N ARG A 106 -16.48 -8.48 20.09
CA ARG A 106 -16.71 -9.84 20.61
C ARG A 106 -15.62 -10.83 20.21
N PHE A 107 -15.01 -10.65 19.04
CA PHE A 107 -13.88 -11.44 18.59
C PHE A 107 -12.66 -11.16 19.48
N LEU A 108 -12.29 -9.89 19.70
CA LEU A 108 -11.16 -9.50 20.54
C LEU A 108 -11.24 -10.10 21.95
N GLU A 109 -12.42 -10.12 22.57
CA GLU A 109 -12.59 -10.70 23.91
C GLU A 109 -12.24 -12.19 23.99
N ARG A 110 -12.40 -12.94 22.89
CA ARG A 110 -12.05 -14.38 22.82
C ARG A 110 -10.61 -14.63 22.43
N PHE A 111 -10.00 -13.71 21.68
CA PHE A 111 -8.68 -13.88 21.06
C PHE A 111 -7.56 -13.14 21.79
N LYS A 112 -7.87 -12.25 22.74
CA LYS A 112 -6.87 -11.46 23.48
C LYS A 112 -5.87 -12.28 24.28
N GLU A 113 -6.22 -13.51 24.68
CA GLU A 113 -5.29 -14.41 25.40
C GLU A 113 -4.11 -14.88 24.53
N LEU A 114 -4.26 -14.84 23.20
CA LEU A 114 -3.18 -15.12 22.25
C LEU A 114 -2.22 -13.95 22.07
N GLU A 115 -2.50 -12.81 22.73
CA GLU A 115 -1.73 -11.55 22.66
C GLU A 115 -1.33 -11.14 21.22
N PRO A 116 -2.26 -11.14 20.25
CA PRO A 116 -1.94 -10.68 18.89
C PRO A 116 -1.64 -9.18 18.87
N SER A 117 -0.91 -8.72 17.85
CA SER A 117 -0.89 -7.29 17.54
C SER A 117 -2.28 -6.83 17.08
N CYS A 118 -2.57 -5.52 17.20
CA CYS A 118 -3.85 -4.96 16.76
C CYS A 118 -4.10 -5.21 15.26
N ASP A 119 -3.06 -5.08 14.43
CA ASP A 119 -3.15 -5.31 12.98
C ASP A 119 -3.44 -6.77 12.63
N ALA A 120 -2.84 -7.72 13.38
CA ALA A 120 -3.06 -9.15 13.19
C ALA A 120 -4.47 -9.54 13.64
N ALA A 121 -4.93 -9.04 14.79
CA ALA A 121 -6.28 -9.31 15.29
C ALA A 121 -7.36 -8.81 14.33
N LEU A 122 -7.20 -7.61 13.78
CA LEU A 122 -8.12 -7.04 12.80
C LEU A 122 -8.07 -7.80 11.47
N PHE A 123 -6.87 -8.15 11.00
CA PHE A 123 -6.70 -9.00 9.81
C PHE A 123 -7.44 -10.34 9.93
N ASP A 124 -7.21 -11.07 11.03
CA ASP A 124 -7.84 -12.38 11.25
C ASP A 124 -9.36 -12.29 11.29
N PHE A 125 -9.89 -11.26 11.96
CA PHE A 125 -11.33 -11.01 11.99
C PHE A 125 -11.90 -10.75 10.59
N LEU A 126 -11.29 -9.84 9.82
CA LEU A 126 -11.78 -9.46 8.49
C LEU A 126 -11.76 -10.66 7.53
N GLN A 127 -10.72 -11.49 7.60
CA GLN A 127 -10.63 -12.75 6.84
C GLN A 127 -11.74 -13.73 7.24
N LEU A 128 -11.92 -13.99 8.54
CA LEU A 128 -12.92 -14.94 9.04
C LEU A 128 -14.35 -14.48 8.78
N ALA A 129 -14.61 -13.18 8.85
CA ALA A 129 -15.92 -12.59 8.62
C ALA A 129 -16.25 -12.40 7.13
N GLY A 130 -15.26 -12.55 6.23
CA GLY A 130 -15.44 -12.32 4.80
C GLY A 130 -15.82 -10.87 4.49
N VAL A 131 -15.25 -9.92 5.23
CA VAL A 131 -15.54 -8.49 5.06
C VAL A 131 -14.60 -7.91 4.01
N ASP A 132 -15.18 -7.32 2.97
CA ASP A 132 -14.41 -6.58 1.97
C ASP A 132 -13.61 -5.45 2.63
N VAL A 133 -12.40 -5.22 2.12
CA VAL A 133 -11.49 -4.20 2.63
C VAL A 133 -11.14 -3.21 1.53
N TYR A 134 -11.21 -1.92 1.86
CA TYR A 134 -10.80 -0.85 0.96
C TYR A 134 -9.90 0.15 1.68
N THR A 135 -9.01 0.78 0.92
CA THR A 135 -8.12 1.83 1.40
C THR A 135 -8.40 3.11 0.62
N MET A 136 -8.60 4.20 1.35
CA MET A 136 -8.79 5.53 0.78
C MET A 136 -7.47 6.11 0.27
N LEU A 137 -7.51 6.76 -0.90
CA LEU A 137 -6.38 7.53 -1.38
C LEU A 137 -6.79 8.92 -1.91
N PRO A 138 -6.04 9.97 -1.55
CA PRO A 138 -4.96 9.96 -0.55
C PRO A 138 -5.47 9.63 0.86
N SER A 139 -4.58 9.15 1.72
CA SER A 139 -4.90 8.90 3.12
C SER A 139 -5.31 10.22 3.79
N PRO A 140 -6.54 10.34 4.35
CA PRO A 140 -6.92 11.51 5.13
C PRO A 140 -6.25 11.55 6.52
N VAL A 141 -5.67 10.44 6.95
CA VAL A 141 -4.93 10.32 8.21
C VAL A 141 -3.46 10.00 7.89
N ASP A 142 -2.54 10.71 8.53
CA ASP A 142 -1.11 10.37 8.55
C ASP A 142 -0.74 9.67 9.86
N ALA A 143 0.46 9.12 9.94
CA ALA A 143 1.04 8.64 11.18
C ALA A 143 2.55 8.88 11.16
N ASP A 144 3.03 9.91 11.86
CA ASP A 144 4.44 10.31 11.88
C ASP A 144 5.07 10.52 10.49
N GLY A 145 4.28 10.97 9.50
CA GLY A 145 4.73 11.18 8.11
C GLY A 145 4.96 9.89 7.31
N LYS A 146 4.38 8.77 7.76
CA LYS A 146 4.52 7.44 7.15
C LYS A 146 3.42 7.09 6.15
N ALA A 147 2.45 7.96 5.91
CA ALA A 147 1.48 7.70 4.87
C ALA A 147 2.17 7.55 3.50
N ALA A 148 1.87 6.47 2.77
CA ALA A 148 2.34 6.22 1.41
C ALA A 148 1.93 7.38 0.47
N TRP A 149 0.77 7.96 0.74
CA TRP A 149 0.31 9.21 0.18
C TRP A 149 -0.74 9.85 1.08
N SER A 150 -0.41 11.00 1.69
CA SER A 150 -1.37 11.87 2.37
C SER A 150 -1.58 13.16 1.58
N ALA A 151 -2.79 13.71 1.65
CA ALA A 151 -3.10 15.03 1.12
C ALA A 151 -4.23 15.68 1.94
N PRO A 152 -4.15 16.98 2.24
CA PRO A 152 -5.28 17.70 2.83
C PRO A 152 -6.46 17.67 1.86
N ASP A 153 -7.68 17.64 2.41
CA ASP A 153 -8.91 17.62 1.62
C ASP A 153 -8.96 16.45 0.61
N ALA A 154 -8.51 15.25 0.99
CA ALA A 154 -8.52 14.06 0.15
C ALA A 154 -9.88 13.82 -0.54
N HIS A 155 -10.99 14.08 0.18
CA HIS A 155 -12.36 14.04 -0.33
C HIS A 155 -12.66 14.96 -1.52
N ARG A 156 -11.85 16.01 -1.77
CA ARG A 156 -12.03 16.99 -2.85
C ARG A 156 -11.19 16.71 -4.08
N LEU A 157 -10.24 15.77 -4.01
CA LEU A 157 -9.33 15.57 -5.12
C LEU A 157 -10.10 15.05 -6.34
N PRO A 158 -9.96 15.72 -7.50
CA PRO A 158 -10.69 15.35 -8.70
C PRO A 158 -10.14 14.03 -9.24
N GLY A 159 -10.84 12.95 -8.90
CA GLY A 159 -10.64 11.60 -9.37
C GLY A 159 -11.98 10.91 -9.21
N THR A 160 -12.41 10.20 -10.23
CA THR A 160 -13.61 9.35 -10.18
C THR A 160 -13.61 8.61 -8.84
N GLN A 161 -14.75 8.57 -8.13
CA GLN A 161 -14.97 7.72 -6.94
C GLN A 161 -14.87 6.20 -7.27
N SER A 162 -14.17 5.87 -8.35
CA SER A 162 -13.81 4.55 -8.82
C SER A 162 -12.80 3.89 -7.90
N THR A 163 -12.85 2.57 -7.90
CA THR A 163 -12.06 1.70 -7.05
C THR A 163 -11.22 0.78 -7.91
N LEU A 164 -9.92 0.74 -7.64
CA LEU A 164 -9.06 -0.30 -8.16
C LEU A 164 -9.36 -1.61 -7.42
N ARG A 165 -9.96 -2.59 -8.11
CA ARG A 165 -10.37 -3.88 -7.53
C ARG A 165 -10.04 -5.03 -8.47
N GLY A 166 -9.92 -6.24 -7.93
CA GLY A 166 -9.68 -7.46 -8.69
C GLY A 166 -8.31 -7.52 -9.38
N PHE A 167 -7.39 -6.62 -9.04
CA PHE A 167 -6.02 -6.67 -9.55
C PHE A 167 -5.32 -7.92 -9.00
N ARG A 168 -4.59 -8.62 -9.87
CA ARG A 168 -3.90 -9.87 -9.52
C ARG A 168 -2.45 -9.65 -9.12
N VAL A 169 -1.88 -8.53 -9.56
CA VAL A 169 -0.48 -8.20 -9.33
C VAL A 169 -0.36 -6.79 -8.76
N CYS A 170 0.44 -6.62 -7.71
CA CYS A 170 0.81 -5.32 -7.17
C CYS A 170 2.33 -5.26 -6.96
N PRO A 171 3.05 -4.39 -7.69
CA PRO A 171 4.47 -4.16 -7.45
C PRO A 171 4.71 -3.66 -6.02
N HIS A 172 5.73 -4.19 -5.35
CA HIS A 172 6.03 -3.88 -3.96
C HIS A 172 7.55 -3.79 -3.76
N PHE A 173 8.02 -2.72 -3.13
CA PHE A 173 9.43 -2.51 -2.86
C PHE A 173 9.69 -2.61 -1.36
N GLN A 174 10.53 -3.56 -0.97
CA GLN A 174 10.78 -3.83 0.44
C GLN A 174 12.21 -4.34 0.61
N ARG A 175 12.91 -3.85 1.64
CA ARG A 175 14.29 -4.23 1.97
C ARG A 175 15.27 -4.07 0.81
N GLY A 176 15.06 -3.04 -0.02
CA GLY A 176 15.88 -2.74 -1.20
C GLY A 176 15.67 -3.70 -2.39
N VAL A 177 14.63 -4.55 -2.35
CA VAL A 177 14.37 -5.55 -3.38
C VAL A 177 12.99 -5.32 -3.99
N ALA A 178 12.93 -5.40 -5.32
CA ALA A 178 11.67 -5.37 -6.06
C ALA A 178 10.94 -6.72 -5.96
N TYR A 179 9.71 -6.68 -5.49
CA TYR A 179 8.79 -7.79 -5.44
C TYR A 179 7.50 -7.48 -6.21
N CYS A 180 6.72 -8.51 -6.44
CA CYS A 180 5.32 -8.41 -6.81
C CYS A 180 4.50 -9.22 -5.81
N LEU A 181 3.44 -8.61 -5.32
CA LEU A 181 2.38 -9.26 -4.57
C LEU A 181 1.44 -9.90 -5.59
N ILE A 182 1.20 -11.20 -5.45
CA ILE A 182 0.35 -11.96 -6.38
C ILE A 182 -0.82 -12.56 -5.63
N ARG A 183 -2.02 -12.29 -6.13
CA ARG A 183 -3.28 -12.87 -5.65
C ARG A 183 -3.45 -14.28 -6.22
N TYR A 184 -3.64 -15.24 -5.32
CA TYR A 184 -3.99 -16.62 -5.62
C TYR A 184 -5.47 -16.86 -5.34
N GLY A 185 -6.11 -17.64 -6.21
CA GLY A 185 -7.54 -17.91 -6.14
C GLY A 185 -8.29 -17.23 -7.28
N GLY A 186 -9.24 -17.94 -7.87
CA GLY A 186 -9.98 -17.48 -9.06
C GLY A 186 -9.97 -18.52 -10.19
N GLY A 187 -10.65 -19.64 -9.96
CA GLY A 187 -10.86 -20.66 -11.00
C GLY A 187 -11.60 -21.93 -10.59
N GLY A 188 -12.01 -22.09 -9.32
CA GLY A 188 -12.77 -23.25 -8.85
C GLY A 188 -14.04 -22.84 -8.11
N ALA A 189 -15.00 -23.77 -8.02
CA ALA A 189 -16.34 -23.58 -7.42
C ALA A 189 -16.37 -23.25 -5.91
N GLY A 190 -15.25 -22.82 -5.32
CA GLY A 190 -15.05 -22.63 -3.87
C GLY A 190 -14.65 -21.21 -3.47
N GLY A 191 -14.94 -20.18 -4.27
CA GLY A 191 -14.67 -18.78 -3.92
C GLY A 191 -13.23 -18.32 -4.16
N ASP A 192 -13.02 -17.01 -4.06
CA ASP A 192 -11.72 -16.36 -4.09
C ASP A 192 -11.16 -16.37 -2.66
N ASP A 193 -9.99 -16.95 -2.45
CA ASP A 193 -9.38 -17.09 -1.11
C ASP A 193 -8.62 -15.80 -0.71
N HIS A 194 -8.72 -14.73 -1.52
CA HIS A 194 -8.07 -13.42 -1.33
C HIS A 194 -6.59 -13.51 -0.93
N THR A 195 -5.91 -14.62 -1.26
CA THR A 195 -4.63 -14.95 -0.66
C THR A 195 -3.51 -14.32 -1.46
N TRP A 196 -2.72 -13.46 -0.82
CA TRP A 196 -1.58 -12.80 -1.44
C TRP A 196 -0.26 -13.52 -1.11
N ARG A 197 0.72 -13.41 -2.01
CA ARG A 197 2.08 -13.93 -1.78
C ARG A 197 3.14 -13.05 -2.45
N HIS A 198 4.33 -13.02 -1.86
CA HIS A 198 5.49 -12.31 -2.38
C HIS A 198 6.25 -13.13 -3.42
N PHE A 199 6.50 -12.53 -4.58
CA PHE A 199 7.37 -13.08 -5.61
C PHE A 199 8.46 -12.08 -5.96
N HIS A 200 9.70 -12.55 -6.06
CA HIS A 200 10.77 -11.75 -6.64
C HIS A 200 10.42 -11.40 -8.09
N TRP A 201 10.61 -10.15 -8.49
CA TRP A 201 10.15 -9.63 -9.78
C TRP A 201 10.63 -10.45 -10.99
N THR A 202 11.83 -11.02 -10.93
CA THR A 202 12.40 -11.83 -12.03
C THR A 202 11.59 -13.08 -12.34
N ARG A 203 10.78 -13.58 -11.39
CA ARG A 203 9.89 -14.72 -11.64
C ARG A 203 8.71 -14.35 -12.53
N LEU A 204 8.28 -13.10 -12.51
CA LEU A 204 7.14 -12.60 -13.27
C LEU A 204 7.53 -11.76 -14.48
N ALA A 205 8.80 -11.33 -14.56
CA ALA A 205 9.29 -10.57 -15.70
C ALA A 205 8.88 -11.18 -17.06
N PRO A 206 8.97 -12.51 -17.30
CA PRO A 206 8.51 -13.10 -18.56
C PRO A 206 7.01 -12.94 -18.83
N GLU A 207 6.17 -12.94 -17.79
CA GLU A 207 4.72 -12.72 -17.95
C GLU A 207 4.42 -11.31 -18.43
N PHE A 208 5.27 -10.34 -18.07
CA PHE A 208 5.19 -8.96 -18.57
C PHE A 208 5.93 -8.73 -19.89
N GLY A 209 6.49 -9.78 -20.51
CA GLY A 209 7.34 -9.63 -21.70
C GLY A 209 8.70 -8.97 -21.42
N LEU A 210 9.15 -8.97 -20.16
CA LEU A 210 10.39 -8.35 -19.72
C LEU A 210 11.52 -9.38 -19.60
N ASP A 211 12.72 -9.00 -20.02
CA ASP A 211 13.95 -9.78 -19.82
C ASP A 211 14.78 -9.17 -18.66
N PRO A 212 14.95 -9.88 -17.53
CA PRO A 212 15.75 -9.39 -16.42
C PRO A 212 17.19 -9.01 -16.77
N ALA A 213 17.83 -9.74 -17.68
CA ALA A 213 19.21 -9.47 -18.07
C ALA A 213 19.30 -8.18 -18.90
N GLN A 214 18.36 -7.99 -19.82
CA GLN A 214 18.25 -6.75 -20.59
C GLN A 214 17.95 -5.56 -19.69
N LEU A 215 17.00 -5.68 -18.74
CA LEU A 215 16.68 -4.59 -17.82
C LEU A 215 17.86 -4.19 -16.93
N ARG A 216 18.66 -5.16 -16.49
CA ARG A 216 19.92 -4.86 -15.78
C ARG A 216 20.91 -4.14 -16.68
N HIS A 217 21.08 -4.59 -17.92
CA HIS A 217 21.95 -3.93 -18.89
C HIS A 217 21.51 -2.49 -19.17
N ASP A 218 20.21 -2.26 -19.34
CA ASP A 218 19.65 -0.93 -19.57
C ASP A 218 19.97 -0.01 -18.38
N PHE A 219 19.66 -0.44 -17.16
CA PHE A 219 20.00 0.32 -15.94
C PHE A 219 21.50 0.64 -15.85
N ASP A 220 22.36 -0.36 -16.09
CA ASP A 220 23.82 -0.20 -16.00
C ASP A 220 24.38 0.73 -17.09
N THR A 221 23.69 0.87 -18.22
CA THR A 221 24.16 1.68 -19.36
C THR A 221 23.55 3.07 -19.43
N THR A 222 22.38 3.29 -18.84
CA THR A 222 21.68 4.59 -18.84
C THR A 222 21.81 5.31 -17.50
N ILE A 223 21.38 4.68 -16.40
CA ILE A 223 21.28 5.32 -15.09
C ILE A 223 22.57 5.18 -14.29
N ALA A 224 23.16 3.99 -14.26
CA ALA A 224 24.33 3.71 -13.42
C ALA A 224 25.58 4.51 -13.84
N LYS A 225 25.60 5.05 -15.06
CA LYS A 225 26.66 5.94 -15.58
C LYS A 225 26.45 7.41 -15.27
N SER A 226 25.33 7.78 -14.64
CA SER A 226 25.22 9.12 -14.09
C SER A 226 26.22 9.25 -12.95
N ALA A 227 26.92 10.40 -12.89
CA ALA A 227 27.99 10.64 -11.93
C ALA A 227 27.55 10.35 -10.49
N TRP A 228 26.29 10.62 -10.17
CA TRP A 228 25.74 10.43 -8.84
C TRP A 228 25.51 8.95 -8.46
N VAL A 229 25.22 8.05 -9.43
CA VAL A 229 25.03 6.61 -9.16
C VAL A 229 26.38 5.87 -9.18
N GLU A 230 27.26 6.24 -10.10
CA GLU A 230 28.54 5.56 -10.31
C GLU A 230 29.43 5.61 -9.06
N GLU A 231 29.41 6.74 -8.35
CA GLU A 231 30.20 6.96 -7.13
C GLU A 231 29.67 6.18 -5.91
N ARG A 232 28.49 5.56 -6.01
CA ARG A 232 27.84 4.91 -4.86
C ARG A 232 28.37 3.49 -4.61
N PRO A 233 28.41 3.06 -3.33
CA PRO A 233 28.68 1.67 -2.97
C PRO A 233 27.76 0.68 -3.70
N VAL A 234 28.25 -0.55 -3.91
CA VAL A 234 27.49 -1.61 -4.60
C VAL A 234 26.10 -1.81 -3.98
N GLY A 235 25.99 -1.85 -2.65
CA GLY A 235 24.70 -2.03 -1.97
C GLY A 235 23.68 -0.93 -2.26
N GLU A 236 24.12 0.32 -2.38
CA GLU A 236 23.26 1.43 -2.75
C GLU A 236 22.86 1.35 -4.23
N ARG A 237 23.77 0.93 -5.12
CA ARG A 237 23.44 0.73 -6.54
C ARG A 237 22.42 -0.39 -6.75
N GLU A 238 22.54 -1.50 -6.01
CA GLU A 238 21.54 -2.58 -6.05
C GLU A 238 20.17 -2.11 -5.51
N PHE A 239 20.16 -1.29 -4.46
CA PHE A 239 18.93 -0.67 -3.98
C PHE A 239 18.28 0.21 -5.04
N LEU A 240 19.06 1.08 -5.69
CA LEU A 240 18.57 1.96 -6.75
C LEU A 240 18.06 1.18 -7.97
N PHE A 241 18.68 0.04 -8.28
CA PHE A 241 18.17 -0.88 -9.30
C PHE A 241 16.82 -1.48 -8.89
N GLY A 242 16.67 -1.98 -7.66
CA GLY A 242 15.38 -2.49 -7.16
C GLY A 242 14.29 -1.41 -7.13
N PHE A 243 14.66 -0.19 -6.78
CA PHE A 243 13.77 0.96 -6.80
C PHE A 243 13.30 1.28 -8.24
N TRP A 244 14.23 1.36 -9.20
CA TRP A 244 13.95 1.57 -10.62
C TRP A 244 13.06 0.46 -11.21
N ILE A 245 13.35 -0.80 -10.91
CA ILE A 245 12.52 -1.93 -11.34
C ILE A 245 11.10 -1.81 -10.79
N THR A 246 10.94 -1.37 -9.54
CA THR A 246 9.59 -1.24 -8.95
C THR A 246 8.78 -0.14 -9.66
N THR A 247 9.39 1.00 -9.98
CA THR A 247 8.68 2.07 -10.70
C THR A 247 8.34 1.68 -12.14
N LEU A 248 9.22 0.90 -12.79
CA LEU A 248 8.96 0.26 -14.08
C LEU A 248 7.74 -0.68 -14.00
N LEU A 249 7.71 -1.59 -13.04
CA LEU A 249 6.61 -2.53 -12.87
C LEU A 249 5.30 -1.82 -12.50
N LEU A 250 5.35 -0.74 -11.71
CA LEU A 250 4.19 0.10 -11.44
C LEU A 250 3.61 0.67 -12.74
N ALA A 251 4.44 1.16 -13.67
CA ALA A 251 3.96 1.64 -14.96
C ALA A 251 3.35 0.51 -15.81
N VAL A 252 3.98 -0.66 -15.85
CA VAL A 252 3.50 -1.84 -16.60
C VAL A 252 2.12 -2.27 -16.09
N VAL A 253 1.99 -2.48 -14.77
CA VAL A 253 0.74 -2.95 -14.17
C VAL A 253 -0.35 -1.87 -14.25
N ALA A 254 -0.03 -0.61 -13.97
CA ALA A 254 -1.02 0.48 -14.03
C ALA A 254 -1.70 0.60 -15.40
N ARG A 255 -0.99 0.32 -16.50
CA ARG A 255 -1.61 0.32 -17.84
C ARG A 255 -2.64 -0.78 -18.05
N THR A 256 -2.45 -1.93 -17.40
CA THR A 256 -3.40 -3.06 -17.48
C THR A 256 -4.62 -2.87 -16.60
N THR A 257 -4.50 -2.01 -15.58
CA THR A 257 -5.56 -1.75 -14.60
C THR A 257 -6.26 -0.40 -14.79
N ALA A 258 -5.76 0.46 -15.68
CA ALA A 258 -6.35 1.77 -15.94
C ALA A 258 -7.70 1.67 -16.67
N ASP A 259 -8.61 2.60 -16.35
CA ASP A 259 -9.91 2.70 -17.03
C ASP A 259 -9.73 2.96 -18.54
N PRO A 260 -10.43 2.23 -19.43
CA PRO A 260 -10.38 2.43 -20.86
C PRO A 260 -10.74 3.87 -21.24
N GLY A 261 -9.79 4.60 -21.83
CA GLY A 261 -9.97 5.99 -22.26
C GLY A 261 -9.39 7.05 -21.30
N SER A 262 -8.84 6.64 -20.16
CA SER A 262 -8.01 7.54 -19.35
C SER A 262 -6.68 7.82 -20.06
N ALA A 263 -6.29 9.10 -20.14
CA ALA A 263 -4.96 9.45 -20.65
C ALA A 263 -3.89 8.92 -19.68
N PRO A 264 -2.69 8.55 -20.14
CA PRO A 264 -1.58 8.19 -19.26
C PRO A 264 -1.36 9.26 -18.19
N VAL A 265 -0.96 8.86 -16.98
CA VAL A 265 -0.53 9.83 -15.98
C VAL A 265 0.76 10.49 -16.50
N ALA A 266 0.70 11.80 -16.74
CA ALA A 266 1.82 12.55 -17.35
C ALA A 266 3.04 12.65 -16.42
N ALA A 267 2.86 12.48 -15.11
CA ALA A 267 3.92 12.48 -14.11
C ALA A 267 3.48 11.72 -12.85
N ILE A 268 4.37 10.91 -12.28
CA ILE A 268 4.17 10.29 -10.96
C ILE A 268 4.12 11.42 -9.91
N PRO A 269 3.12 11.48 -9.03
CA PRO A 269 3.14 12.43 -7.93
C PRO A 269 4.41 12.26 -7.08
N ASP A 270 5.12 13.36 -6.83
CA ASP A 270 6.39 13.40 -6.06
C ASP A 270 6.36 12.56 -4.79
N ARG A 271 5.25 12.64 -4.05
CA ARG A 271 5.06 11.91 -2.78
C ARG A 271 5.04 10.40 -2.94
N LEU A 272 4.51 9.86 -4.04
CA LEU A 272 4.53 8.41 -4.28
C LEU A 272 5.96 7.89 -4.48
N VAL A 273 6.82 8.71 -5.09
CA VAL A 273 8.22 8.39 -5.33
C VAL A 273 9.02 8.42 -4.04
N GLU A 274 8.90 9.52 -3.29
CA GLU A 274 9.60 9.72 -2.03
C GLU A 274 9.27 8.59 -1.05
N THR A 275 7.98 8.29 -0.87
CA THR A 275 7.54 7.25 0.08
C THR A 275 7.93 5.85 -0.39
N LEU A 276 8.05 5.59 -1.69
CA LEU A 276 8.48 4.29 -2.20
C LEU A 276 9.94 4.01 -1.86
N ALA A 277 10.84 4.97 -2.13
CA ALA A 277 12.26 4.83 -1.82
C ALA A 277 12.46 4.65 -0.32
N LEU A 278 11.80 5.51 0.45
CA LEU A 278 11.75 5.39 1.89
C LEU A 278 11.29 3.95 2.26
N GLY A 279 10.17 3.43 1.75
CA GLY A 279 9.59 2.16 2.22
C GLY A 279 10.50 0.96 1.95
N GLY A 280 11.26 1.04 0.86
CA GLY A 280 12.29 0.06 0.53
C GLY A 280 13.47 0.03 1.51
N LEU A 281 13.79 1.14 2.19
CA LEU A 281 14.87 1.18 3.19
C LEU A 281 14.53 0.37 4.44
N VAL A 282 13.25 0.25 4.78
CA VAL A 282 12.79 -0.47 5.97
C VAL A 282 13.22 -1.93 5.90
N GLY A 283 14.03 -2.35 6.89
CA GLY A 283 14.59 -3.68 6.98
C GLY A 283 15.66 -4.02 5.92
N SER A 284 16.12 -3.03 5.15
CA SER A 284 17.26 -3.19 4.25
C SER A 284 18.58 -3.22 5.03
N ALA A 285 19.68 -3.56 4.36
CA ALA A 285 21.01 -3.47 4.96
C ALA A 285 21.56 -2.03 4.97
N LEU A 286 20.86 -1.08 4.37
CA LEU A 286 21.26 0.33 4.29
C LEU A 286 20.70 1.11 5.49
N PRO A 287 21.44 2.08 6.04
CA PRO A 287 20.91 2.98 7.05
C PRO A 287 19.66 3.75 6.59
N GLU A 288 18.72 4.05 7.48
CA GLU A 288 17.49 4.80 7.17
C GLU A 288 17.76 6.19 6.55
N GLY A 289 18.89 6.81 6.89
CA GLY A 289 19.31 8.12 6.35
C GLY A 289 20.11 8.07 5.04
N THR A 290 20.24 6.91 4.38
CA THR A 290 21.13 6.74 3.21
C THR A 290 20.82 7.68 2.06
N PHE A 291 19.55 8.01 1.86
CA PHE A 291 19.09 8.87 0.76
C PHE A 291 18.49 10.20 1.22
N THR A 292 18.73 10.62 2.46
CA THR A 292 18.25 11.92 2.97
C THR A 292 18.83 13.07 2.15
N GLY A 293 17.96 13.97 1.65
CA GLY A 293 18.38 15.13 0.86
C GLY A 293 18.68 14.81 -0.62
N LEU A 294 18.35 13.60 -1.08
CA LEU A 294 18.53 13.16 -2.48
C LEU A 294 17.19 12.95 -3.19
N GLU A 295 16.16 13.71 -2.78
CA GLU A 295 14.82 13.62 -3.35
C GLU A 295 14.80 13.92 -4.86
N PRO A 296 15.54 14.91 -5.41
CA PRO A 296 15.60 15.15 -6.85
C PRO A 296 16.18 13.97 -7.65
N GLU A 297 17.22 13.32 -7.13
CA GLU A 297 17.90 12.18 -7.75
C GLU A 297 17.00 10.94 -7.75
N LEU A 298 16.33 10.67 -6.61
CA LEU A 298 15.34 9.59 -6.50
C LEU A 298 14.17 9.82 -7.46
N LYS A 299 13.69 11.06 -7.59
CA LYS A 299 12.67 11.44 -8.59
C LYS A 299 13.11 11.15 -10.01
N SER A 300 14.35 11.47 -10.35
CA SER A 300 14.92 11.19 -11.67
C SER A 300 14.92 9.69 -11.99
N ILE A 301 15.39 8.84 -11.07
CA ILE A 301 15.36 7.37 -11.27
C ILE A 301 13.93 6.84 -11.38
N ALA A 302 13.04 7.31 -10.51
CA ALA A 302 11.67 6.83 -10.51
C ALA A 302 10.95 7.16 -11.82
N LEU A 303 11.15 8.39 -12.32
CA LEU A 303 10.60 8.84 -13.60
C LEU A 303 11.20 8.06 -14.77
N ASP A 304 12.51 7.79 -14.76
CA ASP A 304 13.15 6.96 -15.78
C ASP A 304 12.57 5.54 -15.80
N GLY A 305 12.50 4.88 -14.64
CA GLY A 305 11.93 3.52 -14.54
C GLY A 305 10.47 3.46 -14.97
N TYR A 306 9.67 4.42 -14.52
CA TYR A 306 8.28 4.54 -14.94
C TYR A 306 8.15 4.74 -16.45
N THR A 307 8.96 5.65 -17.03
CA THR A 307 8.99 5.91 -18.48
C THR A 307 9.39 4.67 -19.26
N ALA A 308 10.45 3.97 -18.84
CA ALA A 308 10.86 2.70 -19.42
C ALA A 308 9.69 1.70 -19.39
N GLY A 309 9.01 1.60 -18.26
CA GLY A 309 7.83 0.77 -18.10
C GLY A 309 6.69 1.13 -19.04
N THR A 310 6.45 2.42 -19.36
CA THR A 310 5.42 2.86 -20.32
C THR A 310 5.67 2.45 -21.77
N VAL A 311 6.94 2.31 -22.15
CA VAL A 311 7.35 1.97 -23.53
C VAL A 311 7.40 0.45 -23.74
N GLN A 312 7.64 -0.33 -22.68
CA GLN A 312 7.65 -1.80 -22.76
C GLN A 312 6.25 -2.35 -23.08
N GLY A 313 6.15 -3.26 -24.05
CA GLY A 313 4.88 -3.80 -24.54
C GLY A 313 4.18 -4.65 -23.49
N VAL A 314 2.86 -4.52 -23.34
CA VAL A 314 2.07 -5.37 -22.47
C VAL A 314 1.43 -6.48 -23.30
N GLY A 315 1.93 -7.70 -23.15
CA GLY A 315 1.18 -8.92 -23.45
C GLY A 315 0.73 -9.55 -22.15
N VAL A 316 -0.28 -8.98 -21.49
CA VAL A 316 -0.98 -9.58 -20.35
C VAL A 316 -2.48 -9.36 -20.53
#